data_AF-A0A1W6MSA5-F1
#
_entry.id   AF-A0A1W6MSA5-F1
#
_cell.length_a   1.000
_cell.length_b   1.000
_cell.length_c   1.000
_cell.angle_alpha   90.00
_cell.angle_beta   90.00
_cell.angle_gamma   90.00
#
_symmetry.space_group_name_H-M   'P 1'
#
loop_
_entity.id
_entity.type
_entity.pdbx_description
1 polymer ?
#
loop_
_entity_poly.entity_id
_entity_poly.type
_entity_poly.pdbx_seq_one_letter_code
_entity_poly.pdbx_strand_id
1 'polypeptide(L)' 'MIANKAQQTALFYAHPVAIGQSLIGVVTQNGDGYRFHAFDNAFARLEDDRFRGADEARNAAIELSVRKGVVGEK' A
#
# COMPACT_ATOMS: atom_id res chain seq x y z
N MET A 1 28.41 -24.31 21.93
CA MET A 1 27.74 -24.40 20.61
C MET A 1 26.89 -23.14 20.45
N ILE A 2 27.36 -22.15 19.68
CA ILE A 2 26.63 -20.91 19.46
C ILE A 2 25.72 -21.16 18.27
N ALA A 3 24.42 -21.39 18.54
CA ALA A 3 23.43 -21.51 17.49
C ALA A 3 23.42 -20.21 16.67
N ASN A 4 23.80 -20.36 15.41
CA ASN A 4 23.80 -19.33 14.39
C ASN A 4 22.37 -18.78 14.27
N LYS A 5 22.11 -17.60 14.86
CA LYS A 5 20.89 -16.84 14.58
C LYS A 5 20.98 -16.46 13.11
N ALA A 6 20.46 -17.33 12.24
CA ALA A 6 20.04 -16.92 10.92
C ALA A 6 19.12 -15.72 11.15
N GLN A 7 19.66 -14.53 10.93
CA GLN A 7 18.88 -13.31 10.81
C GLN A 7 17.94 -13.64 9.65
N GLN A 8 16.69 -13.99 9.96
CA GLN A 8 15.64 -14.03 8.98
C GLN A 8 15.58 -12.61 8.43
N THR A 9 16.26 -12.37 7.32
CA THR A 9 16.08 -11.17 6.53
C THR A 9 14.64 -11.24 6.07
N ALA A 10 13.74 -10.64 6.83
CA ALA A 10 12.36 -10.50 6.42
C ALA A 10 12.41 -9.70 5.12
N LEU A 11 12.25 -10.39 3.98
CA LEU A 11 12.17 -9.77 2.68
C LEU A 11 10.96 -8.83 2.72
N PHE A 12 11.25 -7.54 2.81
CA PHE A 12 10.24 -6.50 2.86
C PHE A 12 9.89 -6.12 1.42
N TYR A 13 8.70 -6.52 0.99
CA TYR A 13 8.18 -6.15 -0.32
C TYR A 13 7.31 -4.89 -0.17
N ALA A 14 7.73 -3.83 -0.85
CA ALA A 14 6.97 -2.59 -0.98
C ALA A 14 6.61 -2.36 -2.44
N HIS A 15 5.32 -2.20 -2.71
CA HIS A 15 4.76 -1.95 -4.02
C HIS A 15 4.27 -0.50 -4.08
N PRO A 16 4.90 0.39 -4.88
CA PRO A 16 4.41 1.76 -5.02
C PRO A 16 3.05 1.78 -5.71
N VAL A 17 2.15 2.62 -5.22
CA VAL A 17 0.83 2.85 -5.81
C VAL A 17 0.76 4.28 -6.33
N ALA A 18 0.62 4.42 -7.64
CA ALA A 18 0.45 5.69 -8.33
C ALA A 18 -0.88 5.74 -9.08
N ILE A 19 -1.48 6.93 -9.14
CA ILE A 19 -2.65 7.26 -9.94
C ILE A 19 -2.27 8.39 -10.88
N GLY A 20 -2.32 8.13 -12.19
CA GLY A 20 -1.75 9.02 -13.19
C GLY A 20 -0.25 9.21 -12.94
N GLN A 21 0.19 10.47 -12.77
CA GLN A 21 1.57 10.82 -12.44
C GLN A 21 1.82 11.03 -10.93
N SER A 22 0.80 10.88 -10.09
CA SER A 22 0.90 11.12 -8.65
C SER A 22 1.12 9.82 -7.89
N LEU A 23 2.22 9.75 -7.15
CA LEU A 23 2.47 8.67 -6.20
C LEU A 23 1.65 8.93 -4.94
N ILE A 24 0.69 8.06 -4.65
CA ILE A 24 -0.29 8.28 -3.57
C ILE A 24 0.00 7.45 -2.32
N GLY A 25 0.82 6.42 -2.43
CA GLY A 25 1.20 5.57 -1.31
C GLY A 25 2.03 4.36 -1.71
N VAL A 26 2.29 3.51 -0.72
CA VAL A 26 2.99 2.23 -0.88
C VAL A 26 2.22 1.12 -0.19
N VAL A 27 2.23 -0.06 -0.78
CA VAL A 27 1.66 -1.26 -0.18
C VAL A 27 2.77 -2.16 0.28
N THR A 28 2.74 -2.51 1.55
CA THR A 28 3.76 -3.35 2.19
C THR A 28 3.16 -4.71 2.53
N GLN A 29 3.92 -5.77 2.26
CA GLN A 29 3.56 -7.10 2.74
C GLN A 29 4.07 -7.27 4.17
N ASN A 30 3.16 -7.51 5.10
CA ASN A 30 3.48 -7.95 6.45
C ASN A 30 2.92 -9.37 6.63
N GLY A 31 3.46 -10.18 7.54
CA GLY A 31 3.21 -11.64 7.60
C GLY A 31 1.76 -12.12 7.49
N ASP A 32 0.79 -11.26 7.83
CA ASP A 32 -0.65 -11.54 7.81
C ASP A 32 -1.44 -10.84 6.68
N GLY A 33 -0.78 -10.19 5.71
CA GLY A 33 -1.44 -9.53 4.57
C GLY A 33 -0.75 -8.29 4.04
N TYR A 34 -1.47 -7.52 3.24
CA TYR A 34 -0.97 -6.29 2.61
C TYR A 34 -1.57 -5.07 3.30
N ARG A 35 -0.71 -4.10 3.65
CA ARG A 35 -1.11 -2.84 4.27
C ARG A 35 -0.72 -1.68 3.37
N PHE A 36 -1.68 -0.79 3.11
CA PHE A 36 -1.47 0.46 2.40
C PHE A 36 -0.94 1.53 3.36
N HIS A 37 0.01 2.34 2.89
CA HIS A 37 0.51 3.53 3.59
C HIS A 37 0.38 4.71 2.64
N ALA A 38 -0.41 5.71 3.04
CA ALA A 38 -0.75 6.86 2.24
C ALA A 38 0.28 7.98 2.37
N PHE A 39 0.60 8.64 1.26
CA PHE A 39 1.38 9.88 1.27
C PHE A 39 0.49 11.12 1.32
N ASP A 40 -0.78 10.97 0.96
CA ASP A 40 -1.79 12.03 0.98
C ASP A 40 -2.94 11.63 1.91
N ASN A 41 -3.37 12.57 2.77
CA ASN A 41 -4.44 12.38 3.74
C ASN A 41 -5.78 11.99 3.10
N ALA A 42 -5.98 12.29 1.81
CA ALA A 42 -7.14 11.83 1.05
C ALA A 42 -7.26 10.29 1.02
N PHE A 43 -6.14 9.57 1.15
CA PHE A 43 -6.05 8.11 1.12
C PHE A 43 -5.80 7.47 2.49
N ALA A 44 -5.70 8.26 3.57
CA ALA A 44 -5.42 7.75 4.92
C ALA A 44 -6.42 6.68 5.38
N ARG A 45 -7.67 6.73 4.89
CA ARG A 45 -8.68 5.70 5.17
C ARG A 45 -8.27 4.29 4.72
N LEU A 46 -7.41 4.16 3.71
CA LEU A 46 -6.95 2.86 3.23
C LEU A 46 -5.91 2.23 4.17
N GLU A 47 -5.32 2.99 5.09
CA GLU A 47 -4.36 2.47 6.06
C GLU A 47 -5.03 1.62 7.15
N ASP A 48 -6.32 1.87 7.41
CA ASP A 48 -7.15 1.09 8.33
C ASP A 48 -7.57 -0.27 7.75
N ASP A 49 -7.55 -0.40 6.42
CA ASP A 49 -7.96 -1.61 5.72
C ASP A 49 -6.81 -2.63 5.62
N ARG A 50 -7.17 -3.92 5.67
CA ARG A 50 -6.26 -5.02 5.33
C ARG A 50 -6.62 -5.59 3.96
N PHE A 51 -5.61 -5.70 3.10
CA PHE A 51 -5.77 -6.22 1.75
C PHE A 51 -5.17 -7.61 1.63
N ARG A 52 -5.76 -8.41 0.73
CA ARG A 52 -5.29 -9.76 0.37
C ARG A 52 -4.11 -9.70 -0.61
N GLY A 53 -3.92 -8.57 -1.28
CA GLY A 53 -2.86 -8.36 -2.28
C GLY A 53 -2.59 -6.88 -2.57
N ALA A 54 -1.44 -6.60 -3.19
CA ALA A 54 -1.08 -5.25 -3.63
C ALA A 54 -2.06 -4.69 -4.69
N ASP A 55 -2.57 -5.54 -5.58
CA ASP A 55 -3.54 -5.13 -6.60
C ASP A 55 -4.89 -4.74 -6.01
N GLU A 56 -5.35 -5.42 -4.96
CA GLU A 56 -6.59 -5.06 -4.27
C GLU A 56 -6.47 -3.69 -3.59
N ALA A 57 -5.35 -3.44 -2.91
CA ALA A 57 -5.05 -2.16 -2.30
C ALA A 57 -4.95 -1.03 -3.34
N ARG A 58 -4.35 -1.32 -4.51
CA ARG A 58 -4.30 -0.39 -5.64
C ARG A 58 -5.70 -0.06 -6.18
N ASN A 59 -6.54 -1.06 -6.38
CA ASN A 59 -7.90 -0.85 -6.88
C ASN A 59 -8.73 -0.03 -5.89
N ALA A 60 -8.63 -0.30 -4.59
CA ALA A 60 -9.30 0.49 -3.55
C ALA A 60 -8.85 1.97 -3.59
N ALA A 61 -7.57 2.23 -3.85
CA ALA A 61 -7.06 3.58 -4.02
C ALA A 61 -7.60 4.28 -5.29
N ILE A 62 -7.71 3.56 -6.40
CA ILE A 62 -8.34 4.09 -7.62
C ILE A 62 -9.81 4.40 -7.39
N GLU A 63 -10.56 3.51 -6.74
CA GLU A 63 -11.96 3.75 -6.41
C GLU A 63 -12.14 4.97 -5.49
N LEU A 64 -11.26 5.12 -4.50
CA LEU A 64 -11.29 6.25 -3.58
C LEU A 64 -10.99 7.57 -4.29
N SER A 65 -10.05 7.59 -5.23
CA SER A 65 -9.71 8.80 -6.00
C SER A 65 -10.86 9.27 -6.89
N VAL A 66 -11.58 8.32 -7.52
CA VAL A 66 -12.78 8.59 -8.31
C VAL A 66 -13.90 9.16 -7.43
N ARG A 67 -14.17 8.54 -6.26
CA ARG A 67 -15.21 9.01 -5.32
C ARG A 67 -14.91 10.40 -4.73
N LYS A 68 -13.63 10.73 -4.56
CA LYS A 68 -13.19 12.03 -4.03
C LYS A 68 -13.09 13.11 -5.12
N GLY A 69 -13.25 12.78 -6.40
CA GLY A 69 -13.06 13.72 -7.50
C GLY A 69 -11.61 14.18 -7.68
N VAL A 70 -10.64 13.43 -7.16
CA VAL A 70 -9.20 13.75 -7.27
C VAL A 70 -8.69 13.50 -8.70
N VAL A 71 -9.42 12.69 -9.48
CA VAL A 71 -9.26 12.55 -10.93
C VAL A 71 -10.48 13.16 -11.60
N GLY A 72 -10.53 14.48 -11.63
CA GLY A 72 -11.56 15.28 -12.31
C GLY A 72 -10.92 16.50 -12.95
N GLU A 73 -10.74 16.41 -14.27
CA GLU A 73 -10.60 17.50 -15.25
C GLU A 73 -9.51 18.57 -15.01
N LYS A 74 -8.43 18.47 -15.80
CA LYS A 74 -8.00 19.56 -16.69
C LYS A 74 -7.52 18.98 -18.02
#